data_AF-A0A941XVC1-F1
#
_entry.id   AF-A0A941XVC1-F1
#
_cell.length_a   1.000
_cell.length_b   1.000
_cell.length_c   1.000
_cell.angle_alpha   90.00
_cell.angle_beta   90.00
_cell.angle_gamma   90.00
#
_symmetry.space_group_name_H-M   'P 1'
#
loop_
_entity.id
_entity.type
_entity.pdbx_description
1 polymer ?
#
loop_
_entity_poly.entity_id
_entity_poly.type
_entity_poly.pdbx_seq_one_letter_code
_entity_poly.pdbx_strand_id
1 'polypeptide(L)'
;MENKNAKKPASRVKTILKISLVTVLAALLLVGLRFAYVMFVDPMSAFGGTPTPTPTASPAPAVVPAQTEMPTPTPAATPTPAPTASPTPEPTPVPTPAPTYSPKELSDLSFMKDRVNILMLGWDQSPERTVEGSGVYRDEANNFRSDVIMLLTVNFRRGRADLISIPRDTFATIYNDKGEKYSETGHWKINAAFAKGGSADGDGFAYAMETVSKLFGGIPIEYYAGVDMTGLKAIVDAMGGVDYDVDVRIELNGRVLETGYQHLNGQQVLDYCRARKGISSDVGRNDRQQRMLFTVFNQLKSRDQLRNLVSIYTSVKGYVKTNLSAEQIAALGALGMQLDEDTLRRHTLSGKYIDNTSYSNASYYVLSNEKLVSLVDKIFGITIEPDPRADIAHVEGEKQAAIAGRYAIGAQYLITLAEQSRGIVGLNSELGLALKRGARAVDAALAPLPALTERPAGVSTDVPLDGEAIKAATDALREEMFALADSLGLTRETADKSLLPSDFYKKLPRK
;
A
#
# COMPACT_ATOMS: atom_id res chain seq x y z
N MET A 1 80.72 41.44 -3.53
CA MET A 1 79.94 40.27 -4.02
C MET A 1 78.53 40.43 -3.50
N GLU A 2 77.61 40.94 -4.32
CA GLU A 2 76.23 41.23 -3.91
C GLU A 2 75.28 40.29 -4.66
N ASN A 3 74.56 39.47 -3.89
CA ASN A 3 73.80 38.33 -4.38
C ASN A 3 72.48 38.78 -5.02
N LYS A 4 72.49 38.98 -6.35
CA LYS A 4 71.29 39.22 -7.18
C LYS A 4 70.53 37.90 -7.40
N ASN A 5 69.77 37.41 -6.43
CA ASN A 5 68.79 36.34 -6.70
C ASN A 5 67.61 36.21 -5.73
N ALA A 6 67.05 37.33 -5.26
CA ALA A 6 65.76 37.33 -4.55
C ALA A 6 64.61 37.77 -5.47
N LYS A 7 64.23 36.93 -6.45
CA LYS A 7 62.96 37.13 -7.19
C LYS A 7 61.78 36.83 -6.25
N LYS A 8 61.05 37.89 -5.92
CA LYS A 8 59.95 38.03 -4.96
C LYS A 8 58.93 36.85 -4.91
N PRO A 9 58.48 36.43 -3.71
CA PRO A 9 57.44 35.41 -3.51
C PRO A 9 56.06 35.78 -4.08
N ALA A 10 55.79 37.06 -4.32
CA ALA A 10 54.51 37.56 -4.84
C ALA A 10 54.16 37.07 -6.27
N SER A 11 55.16 36.73 -7.09
CA SER A 11 54.93 36.22 -8.45
C SER A 11 54.40 34.79 -8.45
N ARG A 12 54.91 33.94 -7.55
CA ARG A 12 54.46 32.54 -7.44
C ARG A 12 53.04 32.46 -6.89
N VAL A 13 52.69 33.30 -5.93
CA VAL A 13 51.32 33.37 -5.37
C VAL A 13 50.30 33.75 -6.44
N LYS A 14 50.58 34.76 -7.29
CA LYS A 14 49.69 35.13 -8.41
C LYS A 14 49.52 34.03 -9.44
N THR A 15 50.57 33.27 -9.75
CA THR A 15 50.50 32.14 -10.68
C THR A 15 49.70 30.99 -10.10
N ILE A 16 49.91 30.65 -8.82
CA ILE A 16 49.13 29.62 -8.11
C ILE A 16 47.64 30.02 -8.07
N LEU A 17 47.31 31.27 -7.74
CA LEU A 17 45.92 31.75 -7.70
C LEU A 17 45.23 31.65 -9.07
N LYS A 18 45.94 31.97 -10.15
CA LYS A 18 45.43 31.83 -11.53
C LYS A 18 45.20 30.38 -11.92
N ILE A 19 46.13 29.49 -11.58
CA ILE A 19 45.99 28.05 -11.83
C ILE A 19 44.78 27.52 -11.05
N SER A 20 44.65 27.86 -9.76
CA SER A 20 43.50 27.48 -8.94
C SER A 20 42.18 28.03 -9.47
N LEU A 21 42.15 29.27 -9.97
CA LEU A 21 40.94 29.83 -10.57
C LEU A 21 40.56 29.10 -11.86
N VAL A 22 41.54 28.81 -12.73
CA VAL A 22 41.32 28.09 -13.99
C VAL A 22 40.88 26.65 -13.73
N THR A 23 41.43 25.97 -12.72
CA THR A 23 41.00 24.61 -12.35
C THR A 23 39.59 24.61 -11.78
N VAL A 24 39.23 25.58 -10.93
CA VAL A 24 37.85 25.73 -10.44
C VAL A 24 36.89 26.02 -11.59
N LEU A 25 37.25 26.91 -12.51
CA LEU A 25 36.41 27.24 -13.67
C LEU A 25 36.24 26.04 -14.61
N ALA A 26 37.31 25.28 -14.86
CA ALA A 26 37.28 24.07 -15.67
C ALA A 26 36.44 22.97 -15.00
N ALA A 27 36.54 22.82 -13.67
CA ALA A 27 35.69 21.91 -12.91
C ALA A 27 34.20 22.31 -13.01
N LEU A 28 33.88 23.60 -12.86
CA LEU A 28 32.51 24.11 -13.03
C LEU A 28 31.97 23.89 -14.45
N LEU A 29 32.82 24.07 -15.47
CA LEU A 29 32.44 23.82 -16.86
C LEU A 29 32.18 22.32 -17.11
N LEU A 30 33.02 21.43 -16.56
CA LEU A 30 32.82 19.99 -16.64
C LEU A 30 31.53 19.56 -15.94
N VAL A 31 31.22 20.13 -14.76
CA VAL A 31 29.94 19.93 -14.06
C VAL A 31 28.78 20.41 -14.92
N GLY A 32 28.88 21.60 -15.52
CA GLY A 32 27.85 22.13 -16.42
C GLY A 32 27.62 21.26 -17.66
N LEU A 33 28.70 20.74 -18.27
CA LEU A 33 28.63 19.81 -19.40
C LEU A 33 28.03 18.47 -19.00
N ARG A 34 28.37 17.93 -17.82
CA ARG A 34 27.75 16.71 -17.29
C ARG A 34 26.25 16.89 -17.08
N PHE A 35 25.86 18.02 -16.50
CA PHE A 35 24.45 18.35 -16.25
C PHE A 35 23.67 18.49 -17.56
N ALA A 36 24.24 19.16 -18.58
CA ALA A 36 23.63 19.25 -19.90
C ALA A 36 23.54 17.89 -20.62
N TYR A 37 24.58 17.06 -20.53
CA TYR A 37 24.58 15.70 -21.08
C TYR A 37 23.47 14.84 -20.46
N VAL A 38 23.34 14.87 -19.14
CA VAL A 38 22.27 14.14 -18.43
C VAL A 38 20.89 14.65 -18.84
N MET A 39 20.66 15.96 -18.93
CA MET A 39 19.32 16.47 -19.26
C MET A 39 18.91 16.24 -20.72
N PHE A 40 19.85 16.29 -21.66
CA PHE A 40 19.50 16.38 -23.09
C PHE A 40 20.03 15.25 -23.96
N VAL A 41 20.98 14.44 -23.48
CA VAL A 41 21.62 13.38 -24.28
C VAL A 41 21.33 12.00 -23.71
N ASP A 42 21.61 11.77 -22.43
CA ASP A 42 21.41 10.47 -21.78
C ASP A 42 20.97 10.63 -20.32
N PRO A 43 19.66 10.84 -20.09
CA PRO A 43 19.09 10.96 -18.74
C PRO A 43 19.27 9.71 -17.88
N MET A 44 19.29 8.51 -18.50
CA MET A 44 19.52 7.26 -17.78
C MET A 44 20.93 7.20 -17.17
N SER A 45 21.91 7.95 -17.70
CA SER A 45 23.24 8.02 -17.09
C SER A 45 23.26 8.65 -15.69
N ALA A 46 22.17 9.27 -15.23
CA ALA A 46 22.01 9.70 -13.84
C ALA A 46 21.49 8.58 -12.91
N PHE A 47 20.99 7.48 -13.48
CA PHE A 47 20.36 6.36 -12.79
C PHE A 47 21.17 5.09 -13.05
N GLY A 48 22.19 4.84 -12.23
CA GLY A 48 23.11 3.70 -12.42
C GLY A 48 24.16 3.52 -11.32
N GLY A 49 24.00 4.21 -10.18
CA GLY A 49 24.82 4.05 -8.99
C GLY A 49 23.90 3.76 -7.81
N THR A 50 24.35 2.94 -6.86
CA THR A 50 23.65 2.72 -5.59
C THR A 50 23.27 4.08 -4.99
N PRO A 51 21.99 4.29 -4.59
CA PRO A 51 21.57 5.56 -4.01
C PRO A 51 22.49 5.90 -2.84
N THR A 52 23.04 7.12 -2.84
CA THR A 52 23.89 7.57 -1.73
C THR A 52 23.03 7.58 -0.47
N PRO A 53 23.33 6.74 0.55
CA PRO A 53 22.55 6.73 1.77
C PRO A 53 22.63 8.13 2.39
N THR A 54 21.47 8.67 2.78
CA THR A 54 21.43 9.84 3.65
C THR A 54 22.14 9.46 4.95
N PRO A 55 23.04 10.29 5.50
CA PRO A 55 23.77 9.93 6.72
C PRO A 55 22.80 9.81 7.90
N THR A 56 22.43 8.57 8.23
CA THR A 56 21.82 8.24 9.52
C THR A 56 22.90 8.31 10.59
N ALA A 57 22.63 9.05 11.67
CA ALA A 57 23.56 9.16 12.80
C ALA A 57 23.90 7.76 13.35
N SER A 58 25.20 7.44 13.38
CA SER A 58 25.72 6.17 13.89
C SER A 58 25.34 6.00 15.37
N PRO A 59 24.66 4.91 15.76
CA PRO A 59 24.55 4.55 17.16
C PRO A 59 25.92 4.06 17.67
N ALA A 60 26.25 4.45 18.91
CA ALA A 60 27.44 3.98 19.61
C ALA A 60 27.33 2.48 19.94
N PRO A 61 28.40 1.67 19.77
CA PRO A 61 28.36 0.24 20.11
C PRO A 61 28.25 0.00 21.61
N ALA A 62 27.21 -0.75 21.99
CA ALA A 62 27.01 -1.30 23.33
C ALA A 62 27.93 -2.51 23.59
N VAL A 63 28.23 -2.71 24.88
CA VAL A 63 29.13 -3.72 25.44
C VAL A 63 28.57 -5.15 25.25
N VAL A 64 29.44 -6.07 24.82
CA VAL A 64 29.20 -7.50 24.65
C VAL A 64 29.25 -8.25 26.00
N PRO A 65 28.26 -9.09 26.34
CA PRO A 65 28.43 -10.16 27.32
C PRO A 65 28.76 -11.50 26.66
N ALA A 66 29.54 -12.30 27.39
CA ALA A 66 30.19 -13.54 26.97
C ALA A 66 29.24 -14.72 26.67
N GLN A 67 29.72 -15.60 25.79
CA GLN A 67 29.11 -16.86 25.38
C GLN A 67 29.08 -17.89 26.51
N THR A 68 28.03 -18.73 26.54
CA THR A 68 27.96 -19.95 27.35
C THR A 68 27.84 -21.15 26.43
N GLU A 69 28.63 -22.18 26.71
CA GLU A 69 28.83 -23.37 25.88
C GLU A 69 27.61 -24.31 25.87
N MET A 70 27.46 -25.02 24.74
CA MET A 70 26.39 -25.95 24.41
C MET A 70 26.84 -27.41 24.66
N PRO A 71 26.02 -28.29 25.26
CA PRO A 71 26.37 -29.70 25.41
C PRO A 71 26.02 -30.58 24.19
N THR A 72 26.87 -31.58 23.97
CA THR A 72 26.92 -32.60 22.90
C THR A 72 25.69 -33.56 22.86
N PRO A 73 25.21 -33.98 21.67
CA PRO A 73 24.12 -34.95 21.53
C PRO A 73 24.55 -36.43 21.59
N THR A 74 23.65 -37.29 22.09
CA THR A 74 23.74 -38.76 22.14
C THR A 74 22.90 -39.38 21.00
N PRO A 75 23.29 -40.52 20.38
CA PRO A 75 22.72 -40.99 19.11
C PRO A 75 21.48 -41.91 19.29
N ALA A 76 20.54 -41.83 18.33
CA ALA A 76 19.38 -42.72 18.23
C ALA A 76 19.29 -43.40 16.84
N ALA A 77 18.70 -44.59 16.82
CA ALA A 77 18.89 -45.66 15.83
C ALA A 77 18.09 -45.56 14.51
N THR A 78 18.59 -46.32 13.53
CA THR A 78 18.20 -46.54 12.12
C THR A 78 16.89 -47.37 11.94
N PRO A 79 16.14 -47.24 10.80
CA PRO A 79 14.70 -47.51 10.72
C PRO A 79 14.29 -48.92 10.25
N THR A 80 13.01 -49.26 10.45
CA THR A 80 12.32 -50.46 9.92
C THR A 80 11.44 -50.10 8.70
N PRO A 81 11.46 -50.87 7.59
CA PRO A 81 10.66 -50.58 6.39
C PRO A 81 9.23 -51.16 6.47
N ALA A 82 8.27 -50.46 5.87
CA ALA A 82 6.87 -50.90 5.70
C ALA A 82 6.50 -50.99 4.19
N PRO A 83 5.51 -51.84 3.80
CA PRO A 83 5.42 -52.43 2.47
C PRO A 83 4.65 -51.63 1.41
N THR A 84 4.96 -51.98 0.15
CA THR A 84 4.47 -51.50 -1.15
C THR A 84 2.96 -51.62 -1.37
N ALA A 85 2.32 -50.58 -1.92
CA ALA A 85 0.94 -50.60 -2.43
C ALA A 85 0.88 -50.76 -3.96
N SER A 86 -0.18 -51.44 -4.44
CA SER A 86 -0.47 -51.84 -5.83
C SER A 86 -1.15 -50.73 -6.67
N PRO A 87 -1.22 -50.82 -8.02
CA PRO A 87 -1.47 -49.67 -8.90
C PRO A 87 -2.94 -49.42 -9.35
N THR A 88 -3.24 -48.12 -9.48
CA THR A 88 -4.00 -47.35 -10.53
C THR A 88 -5.49 -47.63 -10.81
N PRO A 89 -6.30 -46.56 -11.00
CA PRO A 89 -6.77 -46.25 -12.37
C PRO A 89 -6.51 -44.79 -12.79
N GLU A 90 -6.36 -44.61 -14.10
CA GLU A 90 -5.91 -43.42 -14.84
C GLU A 90 -7.00 -42.34 -14.95
N PRO A 91 -6.71 -41.05 -14.65
CA PRO A 91 -7.69 -39.97 -14.81
C PRO A 91 -7.75 -39.43 -16.24
N THR A 92 -8.98 -39.20 -16.71
CA THR A 92 -9.37 -38.51 -17.95
C THR A 92 -8.67 -37.16 -18.13
N PRO A 93 -8.25 -36.77 -19.37
CA PRO A 93 -7.47 -35.54 -19.59
C PRO A 93 -8.25 -34.27 -19.23
N VAL A 94 -7.65 -33.48 -18.33
CA VAL A 94 -8.07 -32.12 -17.95
C VAL A 94 -7.71 -31.15 -19.10
N PRO A 95 -8.54 -30.14 -19.41
CA PRO A 95 -8.23 -29.14 -20.44
C PRO A 95 -6.85 -28.51 -20.21
N THR A 96 -6.09 -28.40 -21.29
CA THR A 96 -4.73 -27.82 -21.30
C THR A 96 -4.76 -26.44 -20.65
N PRO A 97 -4.08 -26.22 -19.50
CA PRO A 97 -3.94 -24.90 -18.93
C PRO A 97 -3.20 -23.99 -19.93
N ALA A 98 -3.67 -22.76 -20.06
CA ALA A 98 -2.93 -21.71 -20.77
C ALA A 98 -1.49 -21.64 -20.23
N PRO A 99 -0.48 -21.36 -21.06
CA PRO A 99 0.91 -21.45 -20.67
C PRO A 99 1.19 -20.58 -19.45
N THR A 100 1.55 -21.22 -18.33
CA THR A 100 2.11 -20.58 -17.14
C THR A 100 3.54 -20.15 -17.46
N TYR A 101 3.77 -18.85 -17.57
CA TYR A 101 5.12 -18.30 -17.64
C TYR A 101 5.74 -18.30 -16.24
N SER A 102 6.91 -18.91 -16.12
CA SER A 102 7.59 -19.15 -14.83
C SER A 102 8.21 -17.87 -14.23
N PRO A 103 8.49 -17.83 -12.90
CA PRO A 103 9.23 -16.77 -12.19
C PRO A 103 10.59 -16.32 -12.77
N LYS A 104 11.10 -16.96 -13.83
CA LYS A 104 12.32 -16.54 -14.55
C LYS A 104 12.22 -15.17 -15.22
N GLU A 105 11.03 -14.69 -15.58
CA GLU A 105 10.91 -13.41 -16.30
C GLU A 105 11.20 -12.19 -15.40
N LEU A 106 11.00 -12.30 -14.08
CA LEU A 106 11.42 -11.28 -13.09
C LEU A 106 12.93 -11.34 -12.78
N SER A 107 13.60 -12.46 -13.05
CA SER A 107 15.07 -12.55 -12.98
C SER A 107 15.75 -11.87 -14.16
N ASP A 108 15.04 -11.76 -15.30
CA ASP A 108 15.45 -10.96 -16.45
C ASP A 108 14.94 -9.52 -16.29
N LEU A 109 15.66 -8.72 -15.48
CA LEU A 109 15.37 -7.29 -15.30
C LEU A 109 15.70 -6.44 -16.55
N SER A 110 15.88 -7.02 -17.74
CA SER A 110 16.15 -6.26 -18.96
C SER A 110 15.05 -5.26 -19.31
N PHE A 111 13.79 -5.53 -18.91
CA PHE A 111 12.68 -4.59 -19.05
C PHE A 111 12.85 -3.31 -18.21
N MET A 112 13.71 -3.35 -17.18
CA MET A 112 14.07 -2.23 -16.31
C MET A 112 15.24 -1.40 -16.84
N LYS A 113 15.99 -1.86 -17.86
CA LYS A 113 17.24 -1.22 -18.32
C LYS A 113 17.12 0.29 -18.60
N ASP A 114 15.97 0.73 -19.10
CA ASP A 114 15.70 2.13 -19.45
C ASP A 114 14.58 2.73 -18.59
N ARG A 115 14.33 2.14 -17.42
CA ARG A 115 13.24 2.51 -16.54
C ARG A 115 13.70 2.84 -15.13
N VAL A 116 13.01 3.79 -14.53
CA VAL A 116 13.18 4.17 -13.12
C VAL A 116 11.83 4.17 -12.44
N ASN A 117 11.76 3.54 -11.27
CA ASN A 117 10.56 3.50 -10.43
C ASN A 117 10.81 4.33 -9.16
N ILE A 118 9.89 5.24 -8.87
CA ILE A 118 9.99 6.20 -7.76
C ILE A 118 8.70 6.11 -6.94
N LEU A 119 8.81 5.78 -5.66
CA LEU A 119 7.68 5.80 -4.74
C LEU A 119 7.44 7.23 -4.24
N MET A 120 6.24 7.75 -4.46
CA MET A 120 5.81 9.05 -3.94
C MET A 120 4.91 8.84 -2.72
N LEU A 121 5.25 9.49 -1.61
CA LEU A 121 4.50 9.42 -0.35
C LEU A 121 4.10 10.80 0.16
N GLY A 122 2.83 10.94 0.51
CA GLY A 122 2.32 12.06 1.31
C GLY A 122 1.79 11.54 2.64
N TRP A 123 2.18 12.16 3.76
CA TRP A 123 1.66 11.80 5.08
C TRP A 123 1.17 13.00 5.86
N ASP A 124 0.19 12.75 6.73
CA ASP A 124 -0.56 13.80 7.44
C ASP A 124 0.09 14.10 8.80
N GLN A 125 1.36 14.51 8.74
CA GLN A 125 2.13 15.12 9.84
C GLN A 125 2.18 16.63 9.65
N SER A 126 2.05 17.36 10.77
CA SER A 126 2.27 18.81 10.83
C SER A 126 2.47 19.24 12.29
N PRO A 127 3.05 20.42 12.55
CA PRO A 127 3.12 21.00 13.90
C PRO A 127 1.75 21.14 14.59
N GLU A 128 0.69 21.44 13.85
CA GLU A 128 -0.66 21.65 14.42
C GLU A 128 -1.27 20.37 15.02
N ARG A 129 -0.73 19.19 14.71
CA ARG A 129 -1.18 17.90 15.25
C ARG A 129 -0.41 17.42 16.46
N THR A 130 0.76 17.99 16.71
CA THR A 130 1.59 17.65 17.87
C THR A 130 1.25 18.52 19.08
N VAL A 131 0.38 19.54 18.91
CA VAL A 131 -0.09 20.40 20.01
C VAL A 131 -1.28 19.76 20.72
N GLU A 132 -1.03 19.28 21.94
CA GLU A 132 -2.04 18.74 22.84
C GLU A 132 -3.15 19.77 23.08
N GLY A 133 -4.42 19.34 22.97
CA GLY A 133 -5.58 20.22 23.10
C GLY A 133 -6.02 20.91 21.80
N SER A 134 -5.29 20.77 20.69
CA SER A 134 -5.81 21.18 19.37
C SER A 134 -6.96 20.27 18.94
N GLY A 135 -7.99 20.81 18.27
CA GLY A 135 -9.11 20.02 17.73
C GLY A 135 -8.73 19.00 16.64
N VAL A 136 -7.44 18.85 16.36
CA VAL A 136 -6.81 17.99 15.34
C VAL A 136 -5.64 17.16 15.89
N TYR A 137 -5.41 17.16 17.22
CA TYR A 137 -4.29 16.49 17.90
C TYR A 137 -4.20 14.99 17.60
N ARG A 138 -2.97 14.49 17.44
CA ARG A 138 -2.61 13.06 17.42
C ARG A 138 -1.28 12.88 18.19
N ASP A 139 -1.22 11.85 19.02
CA ASP A 139 -0.08 11.52 19.88
C ASP A 139 1.19 11.14 19.09
N GLU A 140 2.36 11.47 19.64
CA GLU A 140 3.68 11.20 19.03
C GLU A 140 4.00 9.71 18.91
N ALA A 141 3.36 8.86 19.72
CA ALA A 141 3.51 7.39 19.68
C ALA A 141 2.82 6.73 18.47
N ASN A 142 2.08 7.50 17.68
CA ASN A 142 1.22 7.02 16.61
C ASN A 142 1.85 7.32 15.25
N ASN A 143 2.78 6.44 14.85
CA ASN A 143 3.53 6.51 13.60
C ASN A 143 2.67 7.04 12.45
N PHE A 144 3.05 8.20 11.90
CA PHE A 144 2.32 8.87 10.84
C PHE A 144 2.18 7.92 9.65
N ARG A 145 0.94 7.64 9.24
CA ARG A 145 0.65 6.80 8.06
C ARG A 145 0.67 7.66 6.81
N SER A 146 1.07 7.07 5.69
CA SER A 146 0.88 7.69 4.38
C SER A 146 -0.61 7.78 4.04
N ASP A 147 -1.04 8.97 3.66
CA ASP A 147 -2.40 9.22 3.17
C ASP A 147 -2.44 9.22 1.63
N VAL A 148 -1.29 9.50 0.99
CA VAL A 148 -1.10 9.40 -0.46
C VAL A 148 0.07 8.48 -0.76
N ILE A 149 -0.15 7.51 -1.65
CA ILE A 149 0.84 6.56 -2.12
C ILE A 149 0.71 6.48 -3.63
N MET A 150 1.76 6.82 -4.36
CA MET A 150 1.79 6.71 -5.81
C MET A 150 3.11 6.13 -6.29
N LEU A 151 3.07 5.27 -7.29
CA LEU A 151 4.26 4.78 -7.99
C LEU A 151 4.41 5.54 -9.30
N LEU A 152 5.50 6.29 -9.44
CA LEU A 152 5.91 6.89 -10.70
C LEU A 152 6.89 5.94 -11.38
N THR A 153 6.53 5.44 -12.57
CA THR A 153 7.47 4.70 -13.43
C THR A 153 7.78 5.52 -14.66
N VAL A 154 9.05 5.68 -14.96
CA VAL A 154 9.56 6.50 -16.05
C VAL A 154 10.32 5.60 -17.01
N ASN A 155 9.96 5.62 -18.29
CA ASN A 155 10.69 4.94 -19.36
C ASN A 155 11.38 5.98 -20.24
N PHE A 156 12.68 6.15 -20.05
CA PHE A 156 13.47 7.16 -20.76
C PHE A 156 13.68 6.81 -22.23
N ARG A 157 13.76 5.52 -22.59
CA ARG A 157 13.87 5.09 -24.00
C ARG A 157 12.62 5.43 -24.82
N ARG A 158 11.44 5.26 -24.23
CA ARG A 158 10.15 5.51 -24.90
C ARG A 158 9.63 6.92 -24.69
N GLY A 159 10.27 7.72 -23.83
CA GLY A 159 9.80 9.06 -23.46
C GLY A 159 8.41 9.03 -22.82
N ARG A 160 8.16 8.09 -21.90
CA ARG A 160 6.85 7.89 -21.27
C ARG A 160 6.96 7.79 -19.76
N ALA A 161 5.90 8.21 -19.07
CA ALA A 161 5.75 8.00 -17.65
C ALA A 161 4.34 7.51 -17.31
N ASP A 162 4.24 6.58 -16.37
CA ASP A 162 2.98 6.14 -15.79
C ASP A 162 2.98 6.48 -14.29
N LEU A 163 1.95 7.20 -13.85
CA LEU A 163 1.73 7.55 -12.45
C LEU A 163 0.56 6.72 -11.92
N ILE A 164 0.86 5.81 -10.99
CA ILE A 164 -0.07 4.79 -10.50
C ILE A 164 -0.45 5.11 -9.06
N SER A 165 -1.70 5.53 -8.85
CA SER A 165 -2.28 5.75 -7.53
C SER A 165 -2.60 4.43 -6.84
N ILE A 166 -2.10 4.30 -5.61
CA ILE A 166 -2.32 3.14 -4.74
C ILE A 166 -3.20 3.60 -3.57
N PRO A 167 -4.47 3.15 -3.49
CA PRO A 167 -5.33 3.52 -2.37
C PRO A 167 -4.70 3.13 -1.02
N ARG A 168 -4.62 4.07 -0.07
CA ARG A 168 -3.90 3.88 1.20
C ARG A 168 -4.41 2.70 2.05
N ASP A 169 -5.69 2.38 1.89
CA ASP A 169 -6.39 1.31 2.62
C ASP A 169 -6.25 -0.06 1.92
N THR A 170 -5.41 -0.16 0.88
CA THR A 170 -5.18 -1.40 0.12
C THR A 170 -4.81 -2.54 1.08
N PHE A 171 -5.54 -3.65 1.02
CA PHE A 171 -5.24 -4.86 1.78
C PHE A 171 -3.93 -5.48 1.26
N ALA A 172 -2.90 -5.48 2.09
CA ALA A 172 -1.55 -5.89 1.69
C ALA A 172 -0.79 -6.58 2.83
N THR A 173 0.08 -7.50 2.44
CA THR A 173 1.16 -8.01 3.28
C THR A 173 2.25 -6.95 3.36
N ILE A 174 2.73 -6.64 4.57
CA ILE A 174 3.78 -5.64 4.77
C ILE A 174 5.15 -6.32 4.81
N TYR A 175 6.13 -5.71 4.15
CA TYR A 175 7.52 -6.18 4.12
C TYR A 175 8.45 -5.16 4.77
N ASN A 176 9.51 -5.65 5.40
CA ASN A 176 10.59 -4.82 5.94
C ASN A 176 11.59 -4.43 4.85
N ASP A 177 12.60 -3.64 5.21
CA ASP A 177 13.70 -3.19 4.35
C ASP A 177 14.58 -4.33 3.79
N LYS A 178 14.45 -5.55 4.31
CA LYS A 178 15.17 -6.75 3.87
C LYS A 178 14.35 -7.65 2.95
N GLY A 179 13.11 -7.26 2.63
CA GLY A 179 12.20 -8.08 1.82
C GLY A 179 11.55 -9.23 2.60
N GLU A 180 11.65 -9.24 3.92
CA GLU A 180 11.02 -10.22 4.80
C GLU A 180 9.63 -9.73 5.20
N LYS A 181 8.69 -10.67 5.42
CA LYS A 181 7.35 -10.30 5.89
C LYS A 181 7.44 -9.71 7.30
N TYR A 182 6.74 -8.61 7.53
CA TYR A 182 6.63 -8.01 8.86
C TYR A 182 5.89 -8.92 9.86
N SER A 183 4.89 -9.67 9.41
CA SER A 183 4.47 -10.89 10.10
C SER A 183 3.92 -11.92 9.13
N GLU A 184 4.02 -13.19 9.51
CA GLU A 184 3.66 -14.32 8.65
C GLU A 184 2.17 -14.39 8.29
N THR A 185 1.31 -13.96 9.21
CA THR A 185 -0.15 -14.10 9.10
C THR A 185 -0.88 -12.77 9.03
N GLY A 186 -0.17 -11.66 9.22
CA GLY A 186 -0.79 -10.35 9.29
C GLY A 186 -1.02 -9.74 7.91
N HIS A 187 -2.23 -9.26 7.68
CA HIS A 187 -2.53 -8.33 6.60
C HIS A 187 -2.91 -6.97 7.18
N TRP A 188 -2.43 -5.91 6.54
CA TRP A 188 -2.67 -4.53 6.95
C TRP A 188 -3.10 -3.69 5.77
N LYS A 189 -3.55 -2.47 6.08
CA LYS A 189 -3.64 -1.41 5.08
C LYS A 189 -2.23 -1.07 4.63
N ILE A 190 -2.01 -0.93 3.34
CA ILE A 190 -0.67 -0.73 2.78
C ILE A 190 0.05 0.50 3.37
N ASN A 191 -0.70 1.53 3.77
CA ASN A 191 -0.12 2.70 4.44
C ASN A 191 0.51 2.41 5.82
N ALA A 192 0.21 1.26 6.40
CA ALA A 192 0.87 0.80 7.61
C ALA A 192 2.34 0.45 7.36
N ALA A 193 2.78 0.17 6.12
CA ALA A 193 4.19 -0.07 5.82
C ALA A 193 5.08 1.08 6.31
N PHE A 194 4.73 2.30 5.90
CA PHE A 194 5.45 3.50 6.27
C PHE A 194 5.48 3.71 7.78
N ALA A 195 4.33 3.54 8.43
CA ALA A 195 4.24 3.66 9.88
C ALA A 195 5.04 2.56 10.60
N LYS A 196 5.00 1.31 10.15
CA LYS A 196 5.70 0.18 10.79
C LYS A 196 7.21 0.29 10.69
N GLY A 197 7.73 0.92 9.63
CA GLY A 197 9.15 1.26 9.53
C GLY A 197 9.57 2.47 10.36
N GLY A 198 8.70 3.08 11.18
CA GLY A 198 9.05 4.28 11.96
C GLY A 198 8.86 5.60 11.20
N SER A 199 8.01 5.62 10.18
CA SER A 199 7.66 6.82 9.40
C SER A 199 8.88 7.48 8.74
N ALA A 200 8.89 8.81 8.61
CA ALA A 200 9.95 9.55 7.91
C ALA A 200 11.29 9.59 8.67
N ASP A 201 11.27 9.33 9.98
CA ASP A 201 12.46 9.41 10.85
C ASP A 201 13.15 8.04 11.03
N GLY A 202 12.46 6.95 10.65
CA GLY A 202 13.02 5.59 10.58
C GLY A 202 13.10 5.05 9.15
N ASP A 203 12.98 3.74 9.00
CA ASP A 203 13.00 2.98 7.74
C ASP A 203 11.62 2.94 7.04
N GLY A 204 10.72 3.88 7.36
CA GLY A 204 9.35 3.88 6.82
C GLY A 204 9.31 3.93 5.29
N PHE A 205 10.20 4.70 4.67
CA PHE A 205 10.33 4.73 3.20
C PHE A 205 10.77 3.37 2.64
N ALA A 206 11.72 2.69 3.28
CA ALA A 206 12.20 1.38 2.83
C ALA A 206 11.10 0.31 2.91
N TYR A 207 10.36 0.28 4.01
CA TYR A 207 9.21 -0.64 4.18
C TYR A 207 8.13 -0.38 3.13
N ALA A 208 7.81 0.89 2.87
CA ALA A 208 6.83 1.25 1.87
C ALA A 208 7.29 0.90 0.44
N MET A 209 8.55 1.16 0.09
CA MET A 209 9.13 0.78 -1.21
C MET A 209 9.10 -0.73 -1.39
N GLU A 210 9.54 -1.51 -0.39
CA GLU A 210 9.56 -2.96 -0.50
C GLU A 210 8.14 -3.55 -0.56
N THR A 211 7.22 -3.03 0.24
CA THR A 211 5.81 -3.46 0.21
C THR A 211 5.16 -3.19 -1.15
N VAL A 212 5.40 -2.00 -1.74
CA VAL A 212 4.89 -1.68 -3.07
C VAL A 212 5.61 -2.49 -4.15
N SER A 213 6.93 -2.72 -4.02
CA SER A 213 7.69 -3.59 -4.91
C SER A 213 7.04 -4.98 -4.99
N LYS A 214 6.80 -5.62 -3.84
CA LYS A 214 6.16 -6.94 -3.76
C LYS A 214 4.74 -6.94 -4.31
N LEU A 215 3.95 -5.88 -4.09
CA LEU A 215 2.62 -5.74 -4.68
C LEU A 215 2.66 -5.78 -6.22
N PHE A 216 3.71 -5.23 -6.82
CA PHE A 216 3.92 -5.22 -8.27
C PHE A 216 4.82 -6.38 -8.75
N GLY A 217 4.85 -7.50 -8.01
CA GLY A 217 5.60 -8.70 -8.38
C GLY A 217 7.11 -8.62 -8.16
N GLY A 218 7.58 -7.65 -7.37
CA GLY A 218 9.00 -7.50 -7.03
C GLY A 218 9.78 -6.60 -7.98
N ILE A 219 9.12 -5.72 -8.74
CA ILE A 219 9.83 -4.72 -9.55
C ILE A 219 10.71 -3.84 -8.64
N PRO A 220 11.97 -3.54 -9.01
CA PRO A 220 12.83 -2.70 -8.18
C PRO A 220 12.24 -1.30 -8.00
N ILE A 221 12.19 -0.82 -6.76
CA ILE A 221 11.82 0.56 -6.40
C ILE A 221 12.94 1.11 -5.53
N GLU A 222 13.87 1.83 -6.17
CA GLU A 222 15.10 2.28 -5.53
C GLU A 222 15.04 3.72 -5.03
N TYR A 223 14.04 4.48 -5.49
CA TYR A 223 13.91 5.90 -5.21
C TYR A 223 12.58 6.23 -4.57
N TYR A 224 12.58 7.27 -3.73
CA TYR A 224 11.37 7.83 -3.16
C TYR A 224 11.38 9.35 -3.17
N ALA A 225 10.18 9.94 -3.18
CA ALA A 225 9.95 11.35 -2.94
C ALA A 225 8.78 11.51 -1.96
N GLY A 226 9.07 12.04 -0.78
CA GLY A 226 8.14 12.14 0.34
C GLY A 226 7.96 13.58 0.81
N VAL A 227 6.72 13.97 1.08
CA VAL A 227 6.39 15.27 1.70
C VAL A 227 5.35 15.11 2.80
N ASP A 228 5.52 15.85 3.89
CA ASP A 228 4.46 16.07 4.86
C ASP A 228 3.58 17.26 4.43
N MET A 229 2.61 17.62 5.27
CA MET A 229 1.72 18.74 4.99
C MET A 229 2.44 20.10 4.98
N THR A 230 3.51 20.23 5.78
CA THR A 230 4.37 21.42 5.80
C THR A 230 5.11 21.58 4.47
N GLY A 231 5.66 20.49 3.95
CA GLY A 231 6.35 20.44 2.67
C GLY A 231 5.42 20.69 1.50
N LEU A 232 4.20 20.14 1.50
CA LEU A 232 3.22 20.45 0.47
C LEU A 232 2.91 21.96 0.40
N LYS A 233 2.68 22.59 1.56
CA LYS A 233 2.49 24.05 1.64
C LYS A 233 3.67 24.80 1.06
N ALA A 234 4.89 24.46 1.49
CA ALA A 234 6.11 25.12 1.02
C ALA A 234 6.32 24.98 -0.49
N ILE A 235 6.04 23.80 -1.05
CA ILE A 235 6.11 23.55 -2.50
C ILE A 235 5.12 24.43 -3.25
N VAL A 236 3.86 24.46 -2.83
CA VAL A 236 2.83 25.29 -3.48
C VAL A 236 3.19 26.77 -3.41
N ASP A 237 3.65 27.26 -2.26
CA ASP A 237 4.07 28.65 -2.12
C ASP A 237 5.28 28.97 -3.00
N ALA A 238 6.27 28.08 -3.09
CA ALA A 238 7.46 28.25 -3.95
C ALA A 238 7.14 28.23 -5.46
N MET A 239 6.07 27.55 -5.85
CA MET A 239 5.53 27.57 -7.22
C MET A 239 4.71 28.83 -7.53
N GLY A 240 4.40 29.64 -6.51
CA GLY A 240 3.53 30.79 -6.63
C GLY A 240 2.04 30.45 -6.63
N GLY A 241 1.65 29.33 -5.99
CA GLY A 241 0.26 28.88 -5.86
C GLY A 241 -0.20 27.88 -6.93
N VAL A 242 -1.44 27.42 -6.81
CA VAL A 242 -2.06 26.44 -7.73
C VAL A 242 -3.50 26.83 -8.08
N ASP A 243 -3.85 26.75 -9.36
CA ASP A 243 -5.24 26.97 -9.80
C ASP A 243 -6.05 25.69 -9.59
N TYR A 244 -7.18 25.78 -8.89
CA TYR A 244 -7.99 24.62 -8.53
C TYR A 244 -9.48 24.95 -8.41
N ASP A 245 -10.33 24.02 -8.83
CA ASP A 245 -11.78 24.10 -8.65
C ASP A 245 -12.18 23.48 -7.31
N VAL A 246 -12.48 24.33 -6.33
CA VAL A 246 -12.84 23.89 -4.99
C VAL A 246 -14.26 23.32 -5.00
N ASP A 247 -14.38 22.02 -4.76
CA ASP A 247 -15.65 21.30 -4.84
C ASP A 247 -16.58 21.54 -3.65
N VAL A 248 -16.04 21.97 -2.52
CA VAL A 248 -16.81 22.21 -1.30
C VAL A 248 -16.22 23.32 -0.44
N ARG A 249 -17.10 24.14 0.13
CA ARG A 249 -16.72 25.21 1.05
C ARG A 249 -16.04 24.62 2.28
N ILE A 250 -14.84 25.09 2.59
CA ILE A 250 -14.08 24.69 3.77
C ILE A 250 -14.06 25.83 4.77
N GLU A 251 -14.36 25.52 6.03
CA GLU A 251 -14.15 26.44 7.14
C GLU A 251 -13.30 25.74 8.21
N LEU A 252 -12.08 26.24 8.41
CA LEU A 252 -11.12 25.64 9.33
C LEU A 252 -10.38 26.74 10.09
N ASN A 253 -10.44 26.72 11.43
CA ASN A 253 -9.76 27.68 12.30
C ASN A 253 -10.04 29.16 11.93
N GLY A 254 -11.29 29.48 11.57
CA GLY A 254 -11.72 30.83 11.17
C GLY A 254 -11.29 31.26 9.76
N ARG A 255 -10.59 30.40 9.01
CA ARG A 255 -10.30 30.59 7.58
C ARG A 255 -11.38 29.93 6.74
N VAL A 256 -11.79 30.62 5.69
CA VAL A 256 -12.82 30.16 4.76
C VAL A 256 -12.20 29.99 3.37
N LEU A 257 -12.50 28.86 2.74
CA LEU A 257 -12.26 28.60 1.33
C LEU A 257 -13.62 28.35 0.67
N GLU A 258 -13.97 29.19 -0.30
CA GLU A 258 -15.25 29.08 -1.02
C GLU A 258 -15.22 27.99 -2.08
N THR A 259 -16.37 27.62 -2.63
CA THR A 259 -16.45 26.75 -3.81
C THR A 259 -16.10 27.48 -5.10
N GLY A 260 -15.66 26.73 -6.11
CA GLY A 260 -15.37 27.22 -7.45
C GLY A 260 -13.86 27.40 -7.73
N TYR A 261 -13.57 27.73 -8.99
CA TYR A 261 -12.20 27.96 -9.49
C TYR A 261 -11.54 29.15 -8.81
N GLN A 262 -10.42 28.86 -8.15
CA GLN A 262 -9.63 29.81 -7.37
C GLN A 262 -8.14 29.54 -7.51
N HIS A 263 -7.34 30.58 -7.30
CA HIS A 263 -5.89 30.45 -7.17
C HIS A 263 -5.54 30.26 -5.68
N LEU A 264 -5.07 29.07 -5.33
CA LEU A 264 -4.82 28.66 -3.95
C LEU A 264 -3.35 28.82 -3.59
N ASN A 265 -3.07 29.49 -2.48
CA ASN A 265 -1.76 29.44 -1.83
C ASN A 265 -1.59 28.14 -1.02
N GLY A 266 -0.38 27.90 -0.50
CA GLY A 266 -0.07 26.68 0.24
C GLY A 266 -0.91 26.49 1.50
N GLN A 267 -1.33 27.57 2.16
CA GLN A 267 -2.22 27.47 3.33
C GLN A 267 -3.65 27.04 2.93
N GLN A 268 -4.19 27.57 1.83
CA GLN A 268 -5.50 27.17 1.33
C GLN A 268 -5.51 25.72 0.84
N VAL A 269 -4.43 25.30 0.16
CA VAL A 269 -4.22 23.89 -0.22
C VAL A 269 -4.21 22.99 1.01
N LEU A 270 -3.50 23.40 2.05
CA LEU A 270 -3.44 22.66 3.31
C LEU A 270 -4.82 22.54 3.98
N ASP A 271 -5.57 23.64 4.06
CA ASP A 271 -6.90 23.65 4.65
C ASP A 271 -7.86 22.73 3.86
N TYR A 272 -7.79 22.77 2.52
CA TYR A 272 -8.56 21.89 1.64
C TYR A 272 -8.26 20.40 1.83
N CYS A 273 -6.97 20.03 1.86
CA CYS A 273 -6.52 18.64 2.07
C CYS A 273 -6.87 18.08 3.46
N ARG A 274 -7.17 18.95 4.43
CA ARG A 274 -7.40 18.60 5.85
C ARG A 274 -8.85 18.57 6.28
N ALA A 275 -9.75 19.13 5.48
CA ALA A 275 -11.16 19.19 5.82
C ALA A 275 -11.72 17.79 6.15
N ARG A 276 -12.20 17.62 7.39
CA ARG A 276 -12.84 16.38 7.89
C ARG A 276 -14.28 16.59 8.38
N LYS A 277 -14.61 17.73 8.99
CA LYS A 277 -15.88 17.92 9.71
C LYS A 277 -17.03 18.24 8.75
N GLY A 278 -18.11 17.44 8.83
CA GLY A 278 -19.43 17.74 8.25
C GLY A 278 -19.56 17.64 6.72
N ILE A 279 -18.49 17.29 6.00
CA ILE A 279 -18.41 17.45 4.54
C ILE A 279 -18.09 16.13 3.79
N SER A 280 -17.27 15.22 4.33
CA SER A 280 -17.04 13.90 3.71
C SER A 280 -16.56 12.84 4.70
N SER A 281 -16.74 11.56 4.33
CA SER A 281 -16.07 10.42 4.96
C SER A 281 -14.54 10.51 4.82
N ASP A 282 -13.80 9.67 5.56
CA ASP A 282 -12.33 9.55 5.42
C ASP A 282 -11.89 9.20 3.98
N VAL A 283 -12.79 8.59 3.18
CA VAL A 283 -12.59 8.30 1.75
C VAL A 283 -12.53 9.59 0.92
N GLY A 284 -13.45 10.53 1.16
CA GLY A 284 -13.46 11.82 0.44
C GLY A 284 -12.24 12.69 0.73
N ARG A 285 -11.62 12.53 1.91
CA ARG A 285 -10.36 13.24 2.25
C ARG A 285 -9.18 12.74 1.42
N ASN A 286 -9.05 11.43 1.26
CA ASN A 286 -7.95 10.85 0.49
C ASN A 286 -8.06 11.24 -0.98
N ASP A 287 -9.29 11.23 -1.52
CA ASP A 287 -9.57 11.68 -2.88
C ASP A 287 -9.11 13.13 -3.10
N ARG A 288 -9.47 14.06 -2.19
CA ARG A 288 -9.02 15.46 -2.27
C ARG A 288 -7.50 15.59 -2.27
N GLN A 289 -6.81 14.88 -1.38
CA GLN A 289 -5.34 14.92 -1.32
C GLN A 289 -4.70 14.39 -2.59
N GLN A 290 -5.22 13.31 -3.16
CA GLN A 290 -4.75 12.79 -4.45
C GLN A 290 -5.00 13.80 -5.58
N ARG A 291 -6.23 14.31 -5.73
CA ARG A 291 -6.57 15.33 -6.73
C ARG A 291 -5.71 16.58 -6.61
N MET A 292 -5.45 17.02 -5.39
CA MET A 292 -4.60 18.18 -5.13
C MET A 292 -3.15 17.90 -5.56
N LEU A 293 -2.58 16.75 -5.20
CA LEU A 293 -1.21 16.41 -5.61
C LEU A 293 -1.08 16.29 -7.14
N PHE A 294 -2.09 15.74 -7.82
CA PHE A 294 -2.16 15.76 -9.29
C PHE A 294 -2.26 17.18 -9.86
N THR A 295 -3.01 18.07 -9.21
CA THR A 295 -3.14 19.47 -9.63
C THR A 295 -1.82 20.20 -9.48
N VAL A 296 -1.14 20.04 -8.34
CA VAL A 296 0.21 20.59 -8.11
C VAL A 296 1.19 20.07 -9.16
N PHE A 297 1.16 18.77 -9.46
CA PHE A 297 2.01 18.18 -10.50
C PHE A 297 1.72 18.74 -11.90
N ASN A 298 0.44 18.87 -12.28
CA ASN A 298 0.06 19.50 -13.55
C ASN A 298 0.45 20.98 -13.60
N GLN A 299 0.32 21.69 -12.48
CA GLN A 299 0.72 23.08 -12.37
C GLN A 299 2.23 23.26 -12.50
N LEU A 300 3.03 22.35 -11.93
CA LEU A 300 4.49 22.31 -12.14
C LEU A 300 4.84 22.11 -13.62
N LYS A 301 4.10 21.23 -14.30
CA LYS A 301 4.29 20.94 -15.73
C LYS A 301 3.90 22.13 -16.61
N SER A 302 2.81 22.81 -16.29
CA SER A 302 2.35 24.00 -17.00
C SER A 302 3.17 25.24 -16.61
N ARG A 303 3.40 26.18 -17.53
CA ARG A 303 4.00 27.52 -17.27
C ARG A 303 5.53 27.63 -17.12
N ASP A 304 6.34 26.89 -17.88
CA ASP A 304 7.80 27.11 -17.90
C ASP A 304 8.48 26.95 -16.51
N GLN A 305 7.73 26.51 -15.47
CA GLN A 305 8.19 26.34 -14.09
C GLN A 305 9.12 25.14 -13.96
N LEU A 306 9.07 24.19 -14.90
CA LEU A 306 10.09 23.15 -15.00
C LEU A 306 11.49 23.74 -15.23
N ARG A 307 11.63 24.93 -15.85
CA ARG A 307 12.92 25.66 -15.91
C ARG A 307 13.37 26.11 -14.51
N ASN A 308 12.41 26.42 -13.65
CA ASN A 308 12.64 26.79 -12.26
C ASN A 308 12.66 25.57 -11.32
N LEU A 309 12.49 24.33 -11.81
CA LEU A 309 12.34 23.14 -10.96
C LEU A 309 13.53 22.98 -10.00
N VAL A 310 14.75 23.23 -10.48
CA VAL A 310 15.95 23.19 -9.65
C VAL A 310 15.93 24.29 -8.59
N SER A 311 15.46 25.49 -8.93
CA SER A 311 15.32 26.62 -7.99
C SER A 311 14.23 26.34 -6.94
N ILE A 312 13.06 25.87 -7.37
CA ILE A 312 11.94 25.47 -6.52
C ILE A 312 12.42 24.38 -5.57
N TYR A 313 12.98 23.28 -6.10
CA TYR A 313 13.55 22.20 -5.29
C TYR A 313 14.57 22.72 -4.30
N THR A 314 15.53 23.56 -4.72
CA THR A 314 16.55 24.11 -3.82
C THR A 314 15.93 24.92 -2.68
N SER A 315 14.84 25.64 -2.93
CA SER A 315 14.13 26.43 -1.92
C SER A 315 13.33 25.57 -0.92
N VAL A 316 12.87 24.38 -1.33
CA VAL A 316 12.02 23.49 -0.52
C VAL A 316 12.71 22.19 -0.09
N LYS A 317 13.98 21.97 -0.43
CA LYS A 317 14.71 20.72 -0.18
C LYS A 317 14.70 20.29 1.29
N GLY A 318 14.61 21.23 2.23
CA GLY A 318 14.52 20.93 3.66
C GLY A 318 13.19 20.27 4.07
N TYR A 319 12.16 20.40 3.23
CA TYR A 319 10.83 19.85 3.45
C TYR A 319 10.52 18.61 2.60
N VAL A 320 11.42 18.25 1.67
CA VAL A 320 11.27 17.07 0.80
C VAL A 320 12.20 15.98 1.30
N LYS A 321 11.64 14.81 1.61
CA LYS A 321 12.42 13.61 1.93
C LYS A 321 12.63 12.81 0.65
N THR A 322 13.87 12.64 0.22
CA THR A 322 14.18 11.88 -1.00
C THR A 322 15.62 11.39 -0.97
N ASN A 323 15.87 10.27 -1.65
CA ASN A 323 17.22 9.79 -1.98
C ASN A 323 17.62 10.09 -3.44
N LEU A 324 16.84 10.91 -4.16
CA LEU A 324 17.19 11.39 -5.49
C LEU A 324 18.26 12.48 -5.41
N SER A 325 19.28 12.40 -6.26
CA SER A 325 20.26 13.46 -6.44
C SER A 325 19.69 14.64 -7.22
N ALA A 326 20.32 15.81 -7.13
CA ALA A 326 19.92 16.97 -7.93
C ALA A 326 20.01 16.71 -9.44
N GLU A 327 20.99 15.90 -9.88
CA GLU A 327 21.14 15.48 -11.28
C GLU A 327 19.96 14.58 -11.72
N GLN A 328 19.54 13.65 -10.86
CA GLN A 328 18.40 12.78 -11.12
C GLN A 328 17.08 13.56 -11.19
N ILE A 329 16.88 14.52 -10.29
CA ILE A 329 15.71 15.42 -10.32
C ILE A 329 15.71 16.25 -11.61
N ALA A 330 16.86 16.75 -12.04
CA ALA A 330 16.97 17.50 -13.29
C ALA A 330 16.69 16.64 -14.53
N ALA A 331 17.18 15.40 -14.56
CA ALA A 331 16.89 14.43 -15.61
C ALA A 331 15.37 14.14 -15.72
N LEU A 332 14.71 13.92 -14.58
CA LEU A 332 13.25 13.72 -14.51
C LEU A 332 12.50 14.97 -14.96
N GLY A 333 12.96 16.16 -14.54
CA GLY A 333 12.38 17.44 -14.95
C GLY A 333 12.47 17.67 -16.45
N ALA A 334 13.63 17.41 -17.05
CA ALA A 334 13.87 17.54 -18.49
C ALA A 334 12.95 16.61 -19.30
N LEU A 335 12.79 15.34 -18.87
CA LEU A 335 11.82 14.46 -19.50
C LEU A 335 10.38 14.96 -19.28
N GLY A 336 10.05 15.40 -18.06
CA GLY A 336 8.73 15.94 -17.72
C GLY A 336 8.30 17.10 -18.62
N MET A 337 9.24 17.91 -19.10
CA MET A 337 8.98 18.99 -20.07
C MET A 337 8.55 18.48 -21.44
N GLN A 338 8.89 17.25 -21.80
CA GLN A 338 8.57 16.63 -23.09
C GLN A 338 7.28 15.81 -23.03
N LEU A 339 6.81 15.46 -21.84
CA LEU A 339 5.60 14.66 -21.69
C LEU A 339 4.36 15.48 -22.05
N ASP A 340 3.35 14.82 -22.60
CA ASP A 340 2.00 15.29 -22.91
C ASP A 340 0.97 14.33 -22.31
N GLU A 341 -0.32 14.46 -22.66
CA GLU A 341 -1.38 13.58 -22.14
C GLU A 341 -1.28 12.12 -22.65
N ASP A 342 -0.65 11.89 -23.81
CA ASP A 342 -0.51 10.55 -24.40
C ASP A 342 0.67 9.76 -23.79
N THR A 343 1.70 10.49 -23.37
CA THR A 343 2.96 9.97 -22.84
C THR A 343 3.04 9.98 -21.31
N LEU A 344 2.22 10.80 -20.63
CA LEU A 344 2.03 10.77 -19.18
C LEU A 344 0.66 10.19 -18.84
N ARG A 345 0.64 8.93 -18.44
CA ARG A 345 -0.61 8.21 -18.15
C ARG A 345 -0.84 8.12 -16.65
N ARG A 346 -2.10 8.24 -16.25
CA ARG A 346 -2.53 8.14 -14.85
C ARG A 346 -3.36 6.87 -14.68
N HIS A 347 -3.07 6.13 -13.63
CA HIS A 347 -3.77 4.90 -13.28
C HIS A 347 -4.15 4.92 -11.81
N THR A 348 -5.21 4.22 -11.44
CA THR A 348 -5.55 3.91 -10.05
C THR A 348 -5.74 2.41 -9.95
N LEU A 349 -5.16 1.78 -8.93
CA LEU A 349 -5.35 0.35 -8.73
C LEU A 349 -6.84 0.03 -8.54
N SER A 350 -7.34 -0.89 -9.35
CA SER A 350 -8.75 -1.26 -9.37
C SER A 350 -9.07 -2.20 -8.23
N GLY A 351 -10.10 -1.87 -7.47
CA GLY A 351 -10.54 -2.61 -6.30
C GLY A 351 -11.90 -2.14 -5.80
N LYS A 352 -12.31 -2.64 -4.63
CA LYS A 352 -13.50 -2.18 -3.92
C LYS A 352 -13.25 -2.14 -2.42
N TYR A 353 -13.98 -1.29 -1.71
CA TYR A 353 -14.00 -1.34 -0.25
C TYR A 353 -14.81 -2.55 0.24
N ILE A 354 -14.23 -3.35 1.14
CA ILE A 354 -14.92 -4.42 1.86
C ILE A 354 -14.88 -4.06 3.35
N ASP A 355 -16.07 -3.79 3.89
CA ASP A 355 -16.26 -3.51 5.32
C ASP A 355 -16.43 -4.79 6.13
N ASN A 356 -16.10 -4.70 7.42
CA ASN A 356 -16.23 -5.80 8.39
C ASN A 356 -15.50 -7.07 7.91
N THR A 357 -14.26 -6.91 7.43
CA THR A 357 -13.46 -8.08 7.02
C THR A 357 -13.19 -8.99 8.22
N SER A 358 -13.08 -10.29 7.96
CA SER A 358 -12.93 -11.34 8.99
C SER A 358 -11.65 -11.20 9.83
N TYR A 359 -10.68 -10.40 9.37
CA TYR A 359 -9.37 -10.21 9.99
C TYR A 359 -9.37 -9.24 11.17
N SER A 360 -10.09 -8.12 11.06
CA SER A 360 -10.01 -7.03 12.05
C SER A 360 -11.30 -6.25 12.23
N ASN A 361 -12.40 -6.69 11.61
CA ASN A 361 -13.66 -5.94 11.47
C ASN A 361 -13.46 -4.53 10.84
N ALA A 362 -12.30 -4.25 10.27
CA ALA A 362 -12.02 -2.97 9.63
C ALA A 362 -12.44 -2.98 8.16
N SER A 363 -12.51 -1.77 7.58
CA SER A 363 -12.71 -1.57 6.15
C SER A 363 -11.37 -1.52 5.42
N TYR A 364 -11.24 -2.31 4.35
CA TYR A 364 -10.07 -2.35 3.48
C TYR A 364 -10.47 -2.11 2.03
N TYR A 365 -9.56 -1.51 1.26
CA TYR A 365 -9.67 -1.50 -0.20
C TYR A 365 -9.01 -2.79 -0.72
N VAL A 366 -9.79 -3.67 -1.32
CA VAL A 366 -9.29 -4.98 -1.81
C VAL A 366 -9.18 -4.91 -3.32
N LEU A 367 -8.03 -5.32 -3.87
CA LEU A 367 -7.75 -5.21 -5.29
C LEU A 367 -8.38 -6.36 -6.08
N SER A 368 -8.63 -6.12 -7.36
CA SER A 368 -8.87 -7.18 -8.33
C SER A 368 -7.52 -7.64 -8.87
N ASN A 369 -7.13 -8.88 -8.58
CA ASN A 369 -5.85 -9.43 -9.04
C ASN A 369 -5.79 -9.47 -10.58
N GLU A 370 -6.88 -9.84 -11.25
CA GLU A 370 -6.98 -9.81 -12.72
C GLU A 370 -6.64 -8.44 -13.31
N LYS A 371 -7.22 -7.36 -12.75
CA LYS A 371 -6.96 -6.00 -13.20
C LYS A 371 -5.56 -5.51 -12.84
N LEU A 372 -5.03 -5.96 -11.70
CA LEU A 372 -3.65 -5.67 -11.30
C LEU A 372 -2.66 -6.32 -12.29
N VAL A 373 -2.81 -7.60 -12.59
CA VAL A 373 -2.00 -8.33 -13.58
C VAL A 373 -2.06 -7.63 -14.95
N SER A 374 -3.27 -7.30 -15.42
CA SER A 374 -3.48 -6.61 -16.70
C SER A 374 -2.79 -5.24 -16.74
N LEU A 375 -2.79 -4.50 -15.63
CA LEU A 375 -2.12 -3.21 -15.53
C LEU A 375 -0.59 -3.36 -15.53
N VAL A 376 -0.07 -4.34 -14.80
CA VAL A 376 1.37 -4.61 -14.71
C VAL A 376 1.92 -5.06 -16.05
N ASP A 377 1.23 -5.96 -16.75
CA ASP A 377 1.59 -6.35 -18.12
C ASP A 377 1.59 -5.15 -19.07
N LYS A 378 0.54 -4.33 -19.04
CA LYS A 378 0.44 -3.13 -19.89
C LYS A 378 1.60 -2.14 -19.67
N ILE A 379 2.05 -1.95 -18.43
CA ILE A 379 3.05 -0.93 -18.09
C ILE A 379 4.48 -1.48 -18.21
N PHE A 380 4.72 -2.67 -17.67
CA PHE A 380 6.05 -3.26 -17.51
C PHE A 380 6.33 -4.34 -18.57
N GLY A 381 5.30 -4.94 -19.17
CA GLY A 381 5.43 -6.06 -20.11
C GLY A 381 5.78 -7.37 -19.42
N ILE A 382 5.37 -7.53 -18.16
CA ILE A 382 5.62 -8.71 -17.34
C ILE A 382 4.30 -9.25 -16.79
N THR A 383 4.23 -10.56 -16.61
CA THR A 383 3.16 -11.20 -15.85
C THR A 383 3.60 -11.34 -14.39
N ILE A 384 2.67 -11.10 -13.47
CA ILE A 384 2.89 -11.31 -12.04
C ILE A 384 1.86 -12.28 -11.49
N GLU A 385 2.17 -12.88 -10.35
CA GLU A 385 1.26 -13.75 -9.59
C GLU A 385 0.98 -13.07 -8.24
N PRO A 386 -0.06 -12.23 -8.13
CA PRO A 386 -0.41 -11.58 -6.88
C PRO A 386 -0.93 -12.61 -5.85
N ASP A 387 -0.84 -12.28 -4.57
CA ASP A 387 -1.39 -13.14 -3.50
C ASP A 387 -2.89 -13.37 -3.73
N PRO A 388 -3.35 -14.61 -3.94
CA PRO A 388 -4.76 -14.93 -4.14
C PRO A 388 -5.61 -14.55 -2.92
N ARG A 389 -5.01 -14.50 -1.72
CA ARG A 389 -5.71 -14.09 -0.48
C ARG A 389 -6.05 -12.61 -0.45
N ALA A 390 -5.35 -11.80 -1.24
CA ALA A 390 -5.58 -10.36 -1.35
C ALA A 390 -6.57 -9.98 -2.46
N ASP A 391 -7.15 -10.96 -3.16
CA ASP A 391 -8.16 -10.72 -4.19
C ASP A 391 -9.56 -10.47 -3.58
N ILE A 392 -10.35 -9.65 -4.28
CA ILE A 392 -11.75 -9.36 -3.95
C ILE A 392 -12.57 -10.61 -3.69
N ALA A 393 -12.49 -11.62 -4.56
CA ALA A 393 -13.31 -12.81 -4.46
C ALA A 393 -12.97 -13.60 -3.19
N HIS A 394 -11.69 -13.69 -2.85
CA HIS A 394 -11.23 -14.37 -1.65
C HIS A 394 -11.70 -13.66 -0.37
N VAL A 395 -11.43 -12.36 -0.24
CA VAL A 395 -11.78 -11.60 0.96
C VAL A 395 -13.30 -11.52 1.16
N GLU A 396 -14.07 -11.41 0.07
CA GLU A 396 -15.54 -11.49 0.15
C GLU A 396 -16.00 -12.89 0.58
N GLY A 397 -15.42 -13.94 0.00
CA GLY A 397 -15.73 -15.32 0.36
C GLY A 397 -15.50 -15.60 1.85
N GLU A 398 -14.36 -15.17 2.41
CA GLU A 398 -14.06 -15.30 3.84
C GLU A 398 -15.01 -14.49 4.72
N LYS A 399 -15.44 -13.33 4.27
CA LYS A 399 -16.45 -12.53 4.98
C LYS A 399 -17.79 -13.27 5.01
N GLN A 400 -18.24 -13.79 3.87
CA GLN A 400 -19.49 -14.56 3.81
C GLN A 400 -19.38 -15.83 4.65
N ALA A 401 -18.23 -16.49 4.66
CA ALA A 401 -17.98 -17.65 5.53
C ALA A 401 -18.07 -17.32 7.03
N ALA A 402 -17.49 -16.20 7.47
CA ALA A 402 -17.58 -15.76 8.85
C ALA A 402 -19.03 -15.45 9.27
N ILE A 403 -19.82 -14.84 8.37
CA ILE A 403 -21.25 -14.61 8.58
C ILE A 403 -21.99 -15.95 8.68
N ALA A 404 -21.76 -16.84 7.72
CA ALA A 404 -22.37 -18.16 7.64
C ALA A 404 -22.13 -18.99 8.90
N GLY A 405 -20.90 -19.01 9.42
CA GLY A 405 -20.56 -19.70 10.67
C GLY A 405 -21.35 -19.19 11.88
N ARG A 406 -21.59 -17.88 11.98
CA ARG A 406 -22.45 -17.31 13.04
C ARG A 406 -23.91 -17.74 12.90
N TYR A 407 -24.42 -17.81 11.67
CA TYR A 407 -25.77 -18.31 11.42
C TYR A 407 -25.89 -19.81 11.70
N ALA A 408 -24.87 -20.61 11.38
CA ALA A 408 -24.83 -22.03 11.73
C ALA A 408 -24.89 -22.26 13.25
N ILE A 409 -24.10 -21.50 14.03
CA ILE A 409 -24.16 -21.52 15.51
C ILE A 409 -25.56 -21.15 16.01
N GLY A 410 -26.13 -20.06 15.48
CA GLY A 410 -27.48 -19.61 15.85
C GLY A 410 -28.56 -20.63 15.49
N ALA A 411 -28.46 -21.29 14.34
CA ALA A 411 -29.37 -22.35 13.94
C ALA A 411 -29.28 -23.54 14.89
N GLN A 412 -28.07 -23.94 15.30
CA GLN A 412 -27.88 -25.02 16.28
C GLN A 412 -28.50 -24.68 17.63
N TYR A 413 -28.40 -23.42 18.07
CA TYR A 413 -29.08 -22.95 19.27
C TYR A 413 -30.61 -23.09 19.17
N LEU A 414 -31.22 -22.67 18.05
CA LEU A 414 -32.67 -22.81 17.84
C LEU A 414 -33.11 -24.28 17.77
N ILE A 415 -32.29 -25.15 17.16
CA ILE A 415 -32.52 -26.59 17.13
C ILE A 415 -32.57 -27.15 18.56
N THR A 416 -31.61 -26.79 19.41
CA THR A 416 -31.58 -27.24 20.81
C THR A 416 -32.76 -26.70 21.61
N LEU A 417 -33.20 -25.46 21.39
CA LEU A 417 -34.42 -24.94 22.02
C LEU A 417 -35.67 -25.71 21.60
N ALA A 418 -35.79 -26.04 20.30
CA ALA A 418 -36.90 -26.83 19.78
C ALA A 418 -36.93 -28.26 20.36
N GLU A 419 -35.76 -28.89 20.55
CA GLU A 419 -35.62 -30.18 21.24
C GLU A 419 -36.16 -30.15 22.67
N GLN A 420 -35.86 -29.07 23.39
CA GLN A 420 -36.21 -28.93 24.81
C GLN A 420 -37.68 -28.58 25.04
N SER A 421 -38.35 -27.98 24.06
CA SER A 421 -39.72 -27.45 24.22
C SER A 421 -40.84 -28.49 24.10
N ARG A 422 -40.52 -29.80 23.98
CA ARG A 422 -41.35 -31.02 24.20
C ARG A 422 -42.88 -30.94 23.92
N GLY A 423 -43.36 -30.13 22.98
CA GLY A 423 -44.81 -30.06 22.73
C GLY A 423 -45.38 -29.09 21.70
N ILE A 424 -44.61 -28.14 21.15
CA ILE A 424 -45.19 -27.10 20.25
C ILE A 424 -44.69 -27.23 18.80
N VAL A 425 -43.41 -27.57 18.58
CA VAL A 425 -42.85 -27.84 17.24
C VAL A 425 -41.77 -28.91 17.40
N GLY A 426 -42.07 -30.16 17.05
CA GLY A 426 -41.07 -31.23 17.10
C GLY A 426 -39.99 -31.04 16.04
N LEU A 427 -38.77 -31.52 16.27
CA LEU A 427 -37.70 -31.60 15.25
C LEU A 427 -38.09 -32.31 13.96
N ASN A 428 -39.10 -33.17 14.02
CA ASN A 428 -39.67 -33.90 12.89
C ASN A 428 -40.76 -33.10 12.16
N SER A 429 -41.08 -31.88 12.62
CA SER A 429 -41.87 -30.92 11.86
C SER A 429 -41.11 -30.51 10.60
N GLU A 430 -41.85 -30.12 9.55
CA GLU A 430 -41.23 -29.65 8.31
C GLU A 430 -40.24 -28.51 8.56
N LEU A 431 -40.52 -27.66 9.55
CA LEU A 431 -39.69 -26.52 9.93
C LEU A 431 -38.36 -26.93 10.56
N GLY A 432 -38.38 -27.88 11.50
CA GLY A 432 -37.16 -28.44 12.10
C GLY A 432 -36.30 -29.20 11.07
N LEU A 433 -36.95 -29.91 10.14
CA LEU A 433 -36.28 -30.59 9.02
C LEU A 433 -35.69 -29.60 8.01
N ALA A 434 -36.39 -28.51 7.71
CA ALA A 434 -35.94 -27.45 6.81
C ALA A 434 -34.71 -26.72 7.37
N LEU A 435 -34.73 -26.36 8.66
CA LEU A 435 -33.58 -25.75 9.32
C LEU A 435 -32.34 -26.67 9.30
N LYS A 436 -32.51 -27.98 9.56
CA LYS A 436 -31.42 -28.98 9.45
C LYS A 436 -30.89 -29.11 8.02
N ARG A 437 -31.74 -29.00 6.99
CA ARG A 437 -31.30 -28.98 5.59
C ARG A 437 -30.51 -27.70 5.29
N GLY A 438 -31.00 -26.55 5.73
CA GLY A 438 -30.31 -25.26 5.59
C GLY A 438 -28.93 -25.25 6.25
N ALA A 439 -28.83 -25.75 7.49
CA ALA A 439 -27.56 -25.83 8.21
C ALA A 439 -26.55 -26.71 7.47
N ARG A 440 -26.98 -27.88 6.98
CA ARG A 440 -26.14 -28.76 6.16
C ARG A 440 -25.74 -28.14 4.81
N ALA A 441 -26.60 -27.33 4.20
CA ALA A 441 -26.26 -26.63 2.96
C ALA A 441 -25.18 -25.56 3.21
N VAL A 442 -25.25 -24.86 4.34
CA VAL A 442 -24.19 -23.96 4.79
C VAL A 442 -22.90 -24.74 5.07
N ASP A 443 -22.96 -25.85 5.81
CA ASP A 443 -21.78 -26.70 6.07
C ASP A 443 -21.14 -27.22 4.77
N ALA A 444 -21.96 -27.61 3.78
CA ALA A 444 -21.48 -28.05 2.48
C ALA A 444 -20.81 -26.90 1.69
N ALA A 445 -21.37 -25.70 1.74
CA ALA A 445 -20.77 -24.50 1.13
C ALA A 445 -19.47 -24.07 1.84
N LEU A 446 -19.36 -24.33 3.14
CA LEU A 446 -18.19 -24.05 3.96
C LEU A 446 -17.16 -25.18 3.99
N ALA A 447 -17.49 -26.38 3.49
CA ALA A 447 -16.61 -27.55 3.50
C ALA A 447 -15.18 -27.30 2.96
N PRO A 448 -14.93 -26.36 2.02
CA PRO A 448 -13.57 -26.03 1.60
C PRO A 448 -12.71 -25.29 2.66
N LEU A 449 -13.29 -24.69 3.72
CA LEU A 449 -12.59 -23.83 4.69
C LEU A 449 -11.50 -24.51 5.52
N PRO A 450 -11.70 -25.70 6.15
CA PRO A 450 -10.66 -26.35 6.94
C PRO A 450 -9.41 -26.67 6.12
N ALA A 451 -9.59 -26.93 4.82
CA ALA A 451 -8.49 -27.14 3.88
C ALA A 451 -7.72 -25.84 3.55
N LEU A 452 -8.24 -24.66 3.91
CA LEU A 452 -7.61 -23.35 3.70
C LEU A 452 -6.80 -22.87 4.93
N THR A 453 -7.13 -23.32 6.14
CA THR A 453 -6.56 -22.83 7.41
C THR A 453 -5.37 -23.63 7.96
N GLU A 454 -5.19 -24.89 7.56
CA GLU A 454 -4.20 -25.81 8.16
C GLU A 454 -2.99 -26.17 7.25
N ARG A 455 -2.69 -25.38 6.21
CA ARG A 455 -1.64 -25.76 5.24
C ARG A 455 -0.26 -25.18 5.56
N PRO A 456 0.83 -25.95 5.34
CA PRO A 456 2.20 -25.48 5.51
C PRO A 456 2.53 -24.33 4.57
N ALA A 457 3.37 -23.41 5.03
CA ALA A 457 3.83 -22.27 4.25
C ALA A 457 4.49 -22.73 2.93
N GLY A 458 4.01 -22.21 1.80
CA GLY A 458 4.63 -22.42 0.47
C GLY A 458 3.87 -23.30 -0.52
N VAL A 459 2.67 -23.80 -0.20
CA VAL A 459 1.80 -24.48 -1.19
C VAL A 459 0.53 -23.66 -1.40
N SER A 460 0.48 -22.94 -2.53
CA SER A 460 -0.73 -22.23 -2.98
C SER A 460 -1.75 -23.22 -3.51
N THR A 461 -2.97 -23.18 -2.98
CA THR A 461 -4.20 -23.45 -3.76
C THR A 461 -5.26 -22.53 -3.15
N ASP A 462 -5.56 -21.33 -3.65
CA ASP A 462 -6.07 -20.88 -4.97
C ASP A 462 -7.56 -21.13 -5.24
N VAL A 463 -8.32 -21.76 -4.33
CA VAL A 463 -9.78 -21.82 -4.49
C VAL A 463 -10.43 -20.74 -3.62
N PRO A 464 -10.78 -19.56 -4.18
CA PRO A 464 -11.59 -18.61 -3.45
C PRO A 464 -12.90 -19.30 -3.05
N LEU A 465 -13.32 -19.09 -1.82
CA LEU A 465 -14.65 -19.49 -1.37
C LEU A 465 -15.67 -18.83 -2.29
N ASP A 466 -16.65 -19.61 -2.76
CA ASP A 466 -17.76 -19.06 -3.53
C ASP A 466 -18.65 -18.23 -2.58
N GLY A 467 -18.29 -16.96 -2.43
CA GLY A 467 -18.98 -16.04 -1.55
C GLY A 467 -20.45 -15.87 -1.91
N GLU A 468 -20.81 -15.98 -3.19
CA GLU A 468 -22.21 -15.89 -3.63
C GLU A 468 -22.99 -17.14 -3.21
N ALA A 469 -22.44 -18.33 -3.42
CA ALA A 469 -23.07 -19.58 -2.97
C ALA A 469 -23.18 -19.65 -1.44
N ILE A 470 -22.14 -19.26 -0.71
CA ILE A 470 -22.17 -19.20 0.77
C ILE A 470 -23.22 -18.22 1.25
N LYS A 471 -23.28 -17.03 0.64
CA LYS A 471 -24.29 -16.02 0.98
C LYS A 471 -25.69 -16.53 0.69
N ALA A 472 -25.93 -17.17 -0.45
CA ALA A 472 -27.23 -17.73 -0.81
C ALA A 472 -27.68 -18.82 0.18
N ALA A 473 -26.79 -19.74 0.55
CA ALA A 473 -27.06 -20.77 1.56
C ALA A 473 -27.35 -20.15 2.94
N THR A 474 -26.60 -19.11 3.31
CA THR A 474 -26.76 -18.40 4.58
C THR A 474 -28.06 -17.61 4.65
N ASP A 475 -28.45 -16.94 3.56
CA ASP A 475 -29.73 -16.21 3.46
C ASP A 475 -30.90 -17.19 3.58
N ALA A 476 -30.83 -18.35 2.91
CA ALA A 476 -31.85 -19.39 3.05
C ALA A 476 -31.94 -19.92 4.50
N LEU A 477 -30.79 -20.21 5.13
CA LEU A 477 -30.74 -20.63 6.54
C LEU A 477 -31.37 -19.58 7.47
N ARG A 478 -31.10 -18.29 7.23
CA ARG A 478 -31.66 -17.20 8.03
C ARG A 478 -33.19 -17.17 7.99
N GLU A 479 -33.80 -17.35 6.82
CA GLU A 479 -35.26 -17.35 6.70
C GLU A 479 -35.88 -18.52 7.50
N GLU A 480 -35.28 -19.71 7.42
CA GLU A 480 -35.69 -20.88 8.21
C GLU A 480 -35.53 -20.64 9.73
N MET A 481 -34.45 -19.95 10.14
CA MET A 481 -34.26 -19.55 11.53
C MET A 481 -35.36 -18.61 12.02
N PHE A 482 -35.79 -17.64 11.19
CA PHE A 482 -36.85 -16.71 11.59
C PHE A 482 -38.19 -17.42 11.75
N ALA A 483 -38.53 -18.31 10.82
CA ALA A 483 -39.76 -19.08 10.89
C ALA A 483 -39.78 -20.00 12.14
N LEU A 484 -38.66 -20.66 12.47
CA LEU A 484 -38.58 -21.45 13.71
C LEU A 484 -38.66 -20.59 14.97
N ALA A 485 -37.94 -19.46 15.02
CA ALA A 485 -37.97 -18.56 16.16
C ALA A 485 -39.39 -18.01 16.43
N ASP A 486 -40.14 -17.66 15.38
CA ASP A 486 -41.55 -17.24 15.48
C ASP A 486 -42.43 -18.35 16.05
N SER A 487 -42.29 -19.58 15.54
CA SER A 487 -43.04 -20.75 16.03
C SER A 487 -42.73 -21.10 17.50
N LEU A 488 -41.51 -20.80 17.96
CA LEU A 488 -41.09 -20.95 19.36
C LEU A 488 -41.52 -19.78 20.25
N GLY A 489 -42.10 -18.72 19.67
CA GLY A 489 -42.47 -17.49 20.40
C GLY A 489 -41.26 -16.74 20.96
N LEU A 490 -40.10 -16.85 20.30
CA LEU A 490 -38.84 -16.31 20.80
C LEU A 490 -38.81 -14.78 20.69
N THR A 491 -38.60 -14.08 21.81
CA THR A 491 -38.40 -12.62 21.87
C THR A 491 -36.95 -12.27 22.18
N ARG A 492 -36.59 -10.98 22.06
CA ARG A 492 -35.25 -10.50 22.45
C ARG A 492 -34.91 -10.75 23.92
N GLU A 493 -35.93 -10.76 24.78
CA GLU A 493 -35.79 -10.95 26.22
C GLU A 493 -35.62 -12.43 26.59
N THR A 494 -36.12 -13.35 25.76
CA THR A 494 -36.00 -14.81 26.00
C THR A 494 -34.86 -15.44 25.22
N ALA A 495 -34.34 -14.79 24.18
CA ALA A 495 -33.26 -15.29 23.35
C ALA A 495 -31.87 -14.99 23.95
N ASP A 496 -30.94 -15.94 23.82
CA ASP A 496 -29.53 -15.70 24.11
C ASP A 496 -28.89 -14.89 22.97
N LYS A 497 -28.65 -13.60 23.25
CA LYS A 497 -28.02 -12.67 22.31
C LYS A 497 -26.61 -13.12 21.89
N SER A 498 -25.88 -13.86 22.73
CA SER A 498 -24.49 -14.27 22.45
C SER A 498 -24.39 -15.37 21.40
N LEU A 499 -25.45 -16.18 21.26
CA LEU A 499 -25.51 -17.31 20.34
C LEU A 499 -26.20 -16.98 19.01
N LEU A 500 -26.87 -15.83 18.91
CA LEU A 500 -27.58 -15.39 17.71
C LEU A 500 -26.81 -14.30 16.95
N PRO A 501 -26.81 -14.33 15.60
CA PRO A 501 -26.30 -13.22 14.81
C PRO A 501 -26.96 -11.89 15.20
N SER A 502 -26.17 -10.82 15.32
CA SER A 502 -26.64 -9.45 15.70
C SER A 502 -27.91 -9.04 14.96
N ASP A 503 -27.91 -9.21 13.63
CA ASP A 503 -28.95 -8.67 12.78
C ASP A 503 -30.21 -9.55 12.81
N PHE A 504 -30.04 -10.83 13.12
CA PHE A 504 -31.14 -11.74 13.43
C PHE A 504 -31.79 -11.36 14.77
N TYR A 505 -30.99 -11.27 15.84
CA TYR A 505 -31.48 -10.92 17.18
C TYR A 505 -32.19 -9.56 17.21
N LYS A 506 -31.65 -8.55 16.51
CA LYS A 506 -32.27 -7.23 16.39
C LYS A 506 -33.60 -7.22 15.64
N LYS A 507 -33.97 -8.29 14.94
CA LYS A 507 -35.25 -8.42 14.25
C LYS A 507 -36.28 -9.24 15.03
N LEU A 508 -35.88 -9.94 16.10
CA LEU A 508 -36.83 -10.60 17.00
C LEU A 508 -37.79 -9.59 17.63
N PRO A 509 -39.04 -9.99 17.90
CA PRO A 509 -40.01 -9.15 18.60
C PRO A 509 -39.51 -8.79 20.01
N ARG A 510 -39.95 -7.63 20.51
CA ARG A 510 -39.83 -7.26 21.91
C ARG A 510 -41.10 -7.68 22.63
N LYS A 511 -40.95 -8.15 23.86
CA LYS A 511 -42.07 -8.55 24.71
C LYS A 511 -42.93 -7.36 25.15
#